data_AF-A0A4S4CZ90-F1
#
_entry.id   AF-A0A4S4CZ90-F1
#
_cell.length_a   1.000
_cell.length_b   1.000
_cell.length_c   1.000
_cell.angle_alpha   90.00
_cell.angle_beta   90.00
_cell.angle_gamma   90.00
#
_symmetry.space_group_name_H-M   'P 1'
#
loop_
_entity.id
_entity.type
_entity.pdbx_description
1 polymer ?
#
loop_
_entity_poly.entity_id
_entity_poly.type
_entity_poly.pdbx_seq_one_letter_code
_entity_poly.pdbx_strand_id
1 'polypeptide(L)'
;MIEIGLGLEASNEAFIWVIRDKVEELEKWNLEDGFEERTKDRGLLIRGWAPQVLILSHWAIGGFVTHCGWNSTLEGICAGVPMTTWPMFGEQFCNEKLIVQVLRIGVSVGVEVPTRWGEEEKVGVLVHKDNVVKAIGKLMDGGEEGEERRKRARQLGEMAKRAMEEGGSSHLNMAMLIQDIMENATSRQ
;
A
#
# COMPACT_ATOMS: atom_id res chain seq x y z
N MET A 1 0.40 15.84 1.41
CA MET A 1 -0.27 15.31 0.20
C MET A 1 0.22 15.96 -1.09
N ILE A 2 0.40 17.29 -1.13
CA ILE A 2 0.89 17.99 -2.35
C ILE A 2 2.21 17.42 -2.90
N GLU A 3 3.21 17.21 -2.04
CA GLU A 3 4.51 16.62 -2.44
C GLU A 3 4.39 15.24 -3.10
N ILE A 4 3.34 14.49 -2.76
CA ILE A 4 3.07 13.17 -3.36
C ILE A 4 2.46 13.35 -4.74
N GLY A 5 1.52 14.29 -4.91
CA GLY A 5 1.02 14.65 -6.24
C GLY A 5 2.16 15.09 -7.16
N LEU A 6 3.00 16.02 -6.70
CA LEU A 6 4.18 16.47 -7.43
C LEU A 6 5.15 15.32 -7.74
N GLY A 7 5.31 14.37 -6.81
CA GLY A 7 6.15 13.19 -6.98
C GLY A 7 5.60 12.22 -8.02
N LEU A 8 4.29 11.98 -8.00
CA LEU A 8 3.59 11.17 -9.01
C LEU A 8 3.75 11.77 -10.40
N GLU A 9 3.49 13.07 -10.56
CA GLU A 9 3.66 13.76 -11.85
C GLU A 9 5.08 13.62 -12.38
N ALA A 10 6.09 13.88 -11.53
CA ALA A 10 7.49 13.86 -11.90
C ALA A 10 8.08 12.46 -12.08
N SER A 11 7.46 11.42 -11.52
CA SER A 11 7.85 10.04 -11.75
C SER A 11 7.61 9.60 -13.20
N ASN A 12 6.70 10.28 -13.90
CA ASN A 12 6.27 9.96 -15.27
C ASN A 12 5.65 8.55 -15.43
N GLU A 13 5.27 7.92 -14.32
CA GLU A 13 4.55 6.64 -14.29
C GLU A 13 3.04 6.85 -14.36
N ALA A 14 2.31 5.85 -14.85
CA ALA A 14 0.85 5.86 -14.78
C ALA A 14 0.38 5.60 -13.33
N PHE A 15 -0.66 6.30 -12.88
CA PHE A 15 -1.12 6.21 -11.50
C PHE A 15 -2.63 6.32 -11.33
N ILE A 16 -3.12 5.70 -10.27
CA ILE A 16 -4.45 5.95 -9.71
C ILE A 16 -4.23 6.54 -8.31
N TRP A 17 -4.72 7.75 -8.07
CA TRP A 17 -4.58 8.42 -6.78
C TRP A 17 -5.95 8.59 -6.13
N VAL A 18 -6.14 7.92 -4.99
CA VAL A 18 -7.36 8.04 -4.18
C VAL A 18 -7.17 9.14 -3.15
N ILE A 19 -7.98 10.19 -3.23
CA ILE A 19 -8.00 11.32 -2.31
C ILE A 19 -9.23 11.16 -1.41
N ARG A 20 -9.00 10.88 -0.12
CA ARG A 20 -10.09 10.84 0.88
C ARG A 20 -10.55 12.25 1.23
N ASP A 21 -11.81 12.37 1.65
CA ASP A 21 -12.56 13.64 1.74
C ASP A 21 -11.86 14.77 2.52
N LYS A 22 -12.15 16.00 2.10
CA LYS A 22 -11.90 17.30 2.77
C LYS A 22 -10.46 17.75 2.97
N VAL A 23 -9.55 17.40 2.06
CA VAL A 23 -8.28 18.15 1.97
C VAL A 23 -8.52 19.41 1.11
N GLU A 24 -9.22 20.41 1.66
CA GLU A 24 -9.54 21.68 0.97
C GLU A 24 -8.29 22.32 0.35
N GLU A 25 -7.15 22.22 1.05
CA GLU A 25 -5.85 22.69 0.57
C GLU A 25 -5.38 21.95 -0.68
N LEU A 26 -5.59 20.63 -0.77
CA LEU A 26 -5.19 19.83 -1.91
C LEU A 26 -6.08 20.10 -3.13
N GLU A 27 -7.39 20.25 -2.94
CA GLU A 27 -8.30 20.60 -4.05
C GLU A 27 -8.03 22.02 -4.55
N LYS A 28 -7.79 22.98 -3.64
CA LYS A 28 -7.38 24.33 -4.01
C LYS A 28 -6.07 24.32 -4.80
N TRP A 29 -5.06 23.60 -4.31
CA TRP A 29 -3.80 23.43 -5.03
C TRP A 29 -4.03 22.81 -6.41
N ASN A 30 -4.80 21.72 -6.51
CA ASN A 30 -5.09 21.07 -7.79
C ASN A 30 -5.76 22.03 -8.80
N LEU A 31 -6.69 22.87 -8.34
CA LEU A 31 -7.37 23.88 -9.17
C LEU A 31 -6.44 25.01 -9.62
N GLU A 32 -5.60 25.53 -8.73
CA GLU A 32 -4.69 26.65 -9.02
C GLU A 32 -3.49 26.20 -9.87
N ASP A 33 -2.93 25.04 -9.55
CA ASP A 33 -1.77 24.48 -10.20
C ASP A 33 -2.15 23.81 -11.54
N GLY A 34 -3.32 23.16 -11.62
CA GLY A 34 -3.78 22.44 -12.81
C GLY A 34 -3.22 21.02 -12.93
N PHE A 35 -2.87 20.40 -11.80
CA PHE A 35 -2.22 19.08 -11.74
C PHE A 35 -3.01 17.97 -12.47
N GLU A 36 -4.32 17.86 -12.23
CA GLU A 36 -5.18 16.84 -12.85
C GLU A 36 -5.19 16.98 -14.38
N GLU A 37 -5.23 18.20 -14.91
CA GLU A 37 -5.22 18.46 -16.35
C GLU A 37 -3.87 18.11 -16.99
N ARG A 38 -2.74 18.39 -16.31
CA ARG A 38 -1.39 18.03 -16.80
C ARG A 38 -1.08 16.55 -16.76
N THR A 39 -1.81 15.79 -15.95
CA THR A 39 -1.58 14.35 -15.74
C THR A 39 -2.66 13.46 -16.33
N LYS A 40 -3.71 14.03 -16.93
CA LYS A 40 -4.90 13.30 -17.44
C LYS A 40 -4.62 12.17 -18.44
N ASP A 41 -3.46 12.18 -19.08
CA ASP A 41 -3.03 11.15 -20.04
C ASP A 41 -2.55 9.86 -19.36
N ARG A 42 -2.15 9.94 -18.08
CA ARG A 42 -1.54 8.83 -17.33
C ARG A 42 -2.02 8.70 -15.88
N GLY A 43 -2.74 9.69 -15.38
CA GLY A 43 -3.23 9.79 -14.01
C GLY A 43 -4.75 9.74 -13.92
N LEU A 44 -5.27 9.04 -12.92
CA LEU A 44 -6.69 9.04 -12.56
C LEU A 44 -6.84 9.43 -11.09
N LEU A 45 -7.56 10.53 -10.81
CA LEU A 45 -7.89 10.96 -9.45
C LEU A 45 -9.27 10.44 -9.07
N ILE A 46 -9.33 9.70 -7.96
CA ILE A 46 -10.59 9.21 -7.39
C ILE A 46 -10.82 9.93 -6.07
N ARG A 47 -11.93 10.66 -5.97
CA ARG A 47 -12.33 11.36 -4.74
C ARG A 47 -13.23 10.46 -3.90
N GLY A 48 -12.96 10.39 -2.60
CA GLY A 48 -13.69 9.55 -1.64
C GLY A 48 -13.11 8.13 -1.56
N TRP A 49 -13.87 7.15 -2.06
CA TRP A 49 -13.54 5.73 -1.92
C TRP A 49 -13.29 5.05 -3.28
N ALA A 50 -12.34 4.13 -3.30
CA ALA A 50 -12.03 3.30 -4.47
C ALA A 50 -12.04 1.81 -4.09
N PRO A 51 -12.40 0.91 -5.02
CA PRO A 51 -12.41 -0.53 -4.76
C PRO A 51 -10.99 -1.10 -4.75
N GLN A 52 -10.24 -0.85 -3.68
CA GLN A 52 -8.81 -1.15 -3.55
C GLN A 52 -8.46 -2.61 -3.91
N VAL A 53 -9.21 -3.59 -3.40
CA VAL A 53 -8.98 -5.01 -3.72
C VAL A 53 -9.11 -5.29 -5.21
N LEU A 54 -10.11 -4.71 -5.89
CA LEU A 54 -10.30 -4.89 -7.34
C LEU A 54 -9.18 -4.22 -8.13
N ILE A 55 -8.76 -3.02 -7.71
CA ILE A 55 -7.64 -2.30 -8.33
C ILE A 55 -6.37 -3.14 -8.19
N LEU A 56 -5.98 -3.54 -6.97
CA LEU A 56 -4.77 -4.32 -6.73
C LEU A 56 -4.76 -5.67 -7.45
N SER A 57 -5.92 -6.27 -7.67
CA SER A 57 -6.05 -7.54 -8.41
C SER A 57 -5.93 -7.37 -9.94
N HIS A 58 -5.88 -6.14 -10.45
CA HIS A 58 -5.80 -5.89 -11.89
C HIS A 58 -4.37 -6.03 -12.41
N TRP A 59 -4.18 -6.76 -13.51
CA TRP A 59 -2.87 -7.09 -14.08
C TRP A 59 -2.00 -5.87 -14.45
N ALA A 60 -2.63 -4.73 -14.73
CA ALA A 60 -1.93 -3.48 -15.07
C ALA A 60 -1.32 -2.77 -13.85
N ILE A 61 -1.61 -3.20 -12.62
CA ILE A 61 -1.01 -2.59 -11.43
C ILE A 61 0.42 -3.11 -11.23
N GLY A 62 1.38 -2.20 -11.42
CA GLY A 62 2.81 -2.48 -11.23
C GLY A 62 3.31 -2.27 -9.79
N GLY A 63 2.60 -1.49 -8.98
CA GLY A 63 3.02 -1.15 -7.63
C GLY A 63 1.94 -0.47 -6.81
N PHE A 64 2.11 -0.45 -5.48
CA PHE A 64 1.15 0.11 -4.55
C PHE A 64 1.80 1.07 -3.55
N VAL A 65 1.48 2.36 -3.63
CA VAL A 65 1.86 3.33 -2.60
C VAL A 65 0.92 3.18 -1.41
N THR A 66 1.42 2.82 -0.25
CA THR A 66 0.61 2.47 0.92
C THR A 66 1.12 3.12 2.21
N HIS A 67 0.17 3.47 3.07
CA HIS A 67 0.45 3.92 4.43
C HIS A 67 0.87 2.79 5.38
N CYS A 68 1.00 1.55 4.88
CA CYS A 68 1.43 0.38 5.64
C CYS A 68 0.46 -0.03 6.76
N GLY A 69 -0.82 0.36 6.69
CA GLY A 69 -1.86 -0.26 7.51
C GLY A 69 -1.93 -1.76 7.23
N TRP A 70 -2.20 -2.57 8.26
CA TRP A 70 -2.07 -4.03 8.14
C TRP A 70 -3.00 -4.63 7.09
N ASN A 71 -4.25 -4.16 7.00
CA ASN A 71 -5.19 -4.63 5.98
C ASN A 71 -4.68 -4.35 4.55
N SER A 72 -4.25 -3.11 4.28
CA SER A 72 -3.71 -2.75 2.95
C SER A 72 -2.40 -3.48 2.65
N THR A 73 -1.59 -3.77 3.66
CA THR A 73 -0.38 -4.59 3.53
C THR A 73 -0.75 -6.02 3.12
N LEU A 74 -1.73 -6.64 3.79
CA LEU A 74 -2.20 -7.97 3.42
C LEU A 74 -2.82 -8.00 2.02
N GLU A 75 -3.63 -7.00 1.65
CA GLU A 75 -4.22 -6.93 0.31
C GLU A 75 -3.16 -6.86 -0.79
N GLY A 76 -2.13 -6.02 -0.65
CA GLY A 76 -1.06 -5.96 -1.64
C GLY A 76 -0.17 -7.20 -1.65
N ILE A 77 0.08 -7.84 -0.50
CA ILE A 77 0.78 -9.14 -0.46
C ILE A 77 -0.03 -10.21 -1.19
N CYS A 78 -1.32 -10.36 -0.87
CA CYS A 78 -2.21 -11.33 -1.51
C CYS A 78 -2.34 -11.11 -3.02
N ALA A 79 -2.34 -9.85 -3.47
CA ALA A 79 -2.33 -9.50 -4.89
C ALA A 79 -0.96 -9.71 -5.56
N GLY A 80 0.11 -9.93 -4.80
CA GLY A 80 1.47 -10.10 -5.32
C GLY A 80 2.08 -8.80 -5.86
N VAL A 81 1.68 -7.65 -5.32
CA VAL A 81 2.06 -6.32 -5.79
C VAL A 81 3.15 -5.73 -4.88
N PRO A 82 4.29 -5.25 -5.43
CA PRO A 82 5.32 -4.59 -4.62
C PRO A 82 4.84 -3.21 -4.14
N MET A 83 5.42 -2.72 -3.05
CA MET A 83 4.89 -1.53 -2.34
C MET A 83 5.89 -0.38 -2.22
N THR A 84 5.43 0.84 -2.42
CA THR A 84 6.12 2.02 -1.89
C THR A 84 5.53 2.36 -0.53
N THR A 85 6.35 2.43 0.51
CA THR A 85 5.87 2.60 1.88
C THR A 85 5.91 4.05 2.30
N TRP A 86 4.79 4.52 2.85
CA TRP A 86 4.61 5.86 3.40
C TRP A 86 3.85 5.80 4.74
N PRO A 87 4.46 5.25 5.80
CA PRO A 87 3.79 5.14 7.10
C PRO A 87 3.44 6.52 7.66
N MET A 88 2.30 6.61 8.34
CA MET A 88 1.81 7.84 8.95
C MET A 88 1.90 7.76 10.48
N PHE A 89 1.38 6.70 11.11
CA PHE A 89 1.32 6.60 12.57
C PHE A 89 1.33 5.15 13.09
N GLY A 90 1.52 4.98 14.40
CA GLY A 90 1.31 3.71 15.08
C GLY A 90 2.19 2.57 14.58
N GLU A 91 1.59 1.40 14.39
CA GLU A 91 2.26 0.18 13.95
C GLU A 91 2.68 0.19 12.47
N GLN A 92 2.27 1.20 11.70
CA GLN A 92 2.59 1.32 10.27
C GLN A 92 4.10 1.37 10.02
N PHE A 93 4.88 1.94 10.93
CA PHE A 93 6.35 1.95 10.87
C PHE A 93 6.96 0.56 11.09
N CYS A 94 6.33 -0.27 11.93
CA CYS A 94 6.73 -1.67 12.07
C CYS A 94 6.40 -2.47 10.80
N ASN A 95 5.22 -2.22 10.23
CA ASN A 95 4.80 -2.84 8.97
C ASN A 95 5.69 -2.42 7.80
N GLU A 96 6.12 -1.15 7.73
CA GLU A 96 7.12 -0.71 6.76
C GLU A 96 8.41 -1.52 6.87
N LYS A 97 8.96 -1.70 8.09
CA LYS A 97 10.17 -2.50 8.28
C LYS A 97 9.97 -3.95 7.83
N LEU A 98 8.80 -4.53 8.09
CA LEU A 98 8.45 -5.85 7.58
C LEU A 98 8.47 -5.86 6.04
N ILE A 99 7.78 -4.92 5.39
CA ILE A 99 7.68 -4.82 3.93
C ILE A 99 9.06 -4.64 3.26
N VAL A 100 9.86 -3.69 3.77
CA VAL A 100 11.11 -3.26 3.15
C VAL A 100 12.28 -4.16 3.52
N GLN A 101 12.45 -4.49 4.80
CA GLN A 101 13.68 -5.14 5.30
C GLN A 101 13.56 -6.67 5.34
N VAL A 102 12.39 -7.19 5.72
CA VAL A 102 12.17 -8.63 5.93
C VAL A 102 11.63 -9.28 4.66
N LEU A 103 10.49 -8.80 4.19
CA LEU A 103 9.84 -9.30 2.99
C LEU A 103 10.53 -8.81 1.72
N ARG A 104 11.26 -7.69 1.76
CA ARG A 104 11.99 -7.12 0.62
C ARG A 104 11.11 -6.95 -0.63
N ILE A 105 9.86 -6.56 -0.42
CA ILE A 105 8.89 -6.30 -1.49
C ILE A 105 8.54 -4.82 -1.64
N GLY A 106 9.23 -3.94 -0.92
CA GLY A 106 8.94 -2.52 -1.00
C GLY A 106 10.12 -1.58 -0.90
N VAL A 107 9.83 -0.31 -1.15
CA VAL A 107 10.77 0.81 -1.14
C VAL A 107 10.18 1.94 -0.29
N SER A 108 10.92 2.41 0.72
CA SER A 108 10.46 3.50 1.57
C SER A 108 10.65 4.86 0.93
N VAL A 109 9.68 5.75 1.16
CA VAL A 109 9.81 7.19 0.85
C VAL A 109 10.58 7.95 1.94
N GLY A 110 11.00 7.27 3.02
CA GLY A 110 11.87 7.82 4.05
C GLY A 110 11.17 8.66 5.12
N VAL A 111 9.92 8.33 5.48
CA VAL A 111 9.28 8.96 6.65
C VAL A 111 9.82 8.32 7.92
N GLU A 112 10.42 9.13 8.79
CA GLU A 112 11.04 8.64 10.02
C GLU A 112 10.24 9.00 11.29
N VAL A 113 9.40 10.04 11.22
CA VAL A 113 8.68 10.58 12.37
C VAL A 113 7.18 10.27 12.26
N PRO A 114 6.60 9.55 13.23
CA PRO A 114 5.17 9.28 13.25
C PRO A 114 4.38 10.56 13.52
N THR A 115 3.26 10.72 12.83
CA THR A 115 2.22 11.66 13.22
C THR A 115 1.42 11.10 14.39
N ARG A 116 0.78 12.00 15.14
CA ARG A 116 -0.25 11.58 16.07
C ARG A 116 -1.49 11.19 15.26
N TRP A 117 -2.14 10.09 15.64
CA TRP A 117 -3.41 9.68 15.05
C TRP A 117 -4.41 10.84 15.14
N GLY A 118 -4.99 11.22 13.99
CA GLY A 118 -5.99 12.27 13.85
C GLY A 118 -5.38 13.64 13.58
N GLU A 119 -4.06 13.71 13.46
CA GLU A 119 -3.30 14.92 13.15
C GLU A 119 -2.45 14.73 11.87
N GLU A 120 -2.83 13.77 11.02
CA GLU A 120 -2.14 13.45 9.76
C GLU A 120 -2.06 14.68 8.83
N GLU A 121 -3.04 15.58 8.93
CA GLU A 121 -3.12 16.84 8.18
C GLU A 121 -2.38 18.01 8.84
N LYS A 122 -2.06 17.93 10.14
CA LYS A 122 -1.41 19.02 10.89
C LYS A 122 0.11 18.93 10.86
N VAL A 123 0.65 17.73 10.68
CA VAL A 123 2.08 17.55 10.53
C VAL A 123 2.44 17.96 9.11
N GLY A 124 3.37 18.91 8.98
CA GLY A 124 3.82 19.44 7.69
C GLY A 124 4.45 18.38 6.78
N VAL A 125 5.25 18.82 5.81
CA VAL A 125 5.86 17.91 4.82
C VAL A 125 6.75 16.85 5.51
N LEU A 126 6.23 15.63 5.64
CA LEU A 126 6.96 14.45 6.13
C LEU A 126 7.79 13.76 5.02
N VAL A 127 7.51 14.09 3.77
CA VAL A 127 8.13 13.48 2.60
C VAL A 127 8.26 14.51 1.49
N HIS A 128 9.47 14.66 0.95
CA HIS A 128 9.72 15.52 -0.20
C HIS A 128 9.42 14.81 -1.52
N LYS A 129 8.99 15.56 -2.53
CA LYS A 129 8.77 15.12 -3.91
C LYS A 129 9.87 14.20 -4.41
N ASP A 130 11.14 14.58 -4.23
CA ASP A 130 12.28 13.82 -4.76
C ASP A 130 12.39 12.42 -4.14
N ASN A 131 11.99 12.26 -2.88
CA ASN A 131 11.95 10.95 -2.24
C ASN A 131 10.84 10.07 -2.85
N VAL A 132 9.70 10.67 -3.16
CA VAL A 132 8.58 9.99 -3.83
C VAL A 132 9.00 9.53 -5.23
N VAL A 133 9.58 10.43 -6.04
CA VAL A 133 10.09 10.11 -7.39
C VAL A 133 11.10 8.97 -7.32
N LYS A 134 12.07 9.05 -6.42
CA LYS A 134 13.10 8.02 -6.26
C LYS A 134 12.50 6.68 -5.82
N ALA A 135 11.54 6.68 -4.91
CA ALA A 135 10.90 5.45 -4.42
C ALA A 135 10.06 4.79 -5.50
N ILE A 136 9.23 5.56 -6.23
CA ILE A 136 8.43 5.07 -7.36
C ILE A 136 9.36 4.55 -8.47
N GLY A 137 10.38 5.32 -8.86
CA GLY A 137 11.32 4.92 -9.88
C GLY A 137 12.03 3.61 -9.54
N LYS A 138 12.47 3.42 -8.29
CA LYS A 138 13.03 2.15 -7.84
C LYS A 138 12.03 1.00 -7.83
N LEU A 139 10.76 1.28 -7.50
CA LEU A 139 9.72 0.26 -7.45
C LEU A 139 9.38 -0.24 -8.86
N MET A 140 9.24 0.69 -9.80
CA MET A 140 8.84 0.47 -11.18
C MET A 140 10.01 0.09 -12.10
N ASP A 141 11.26 0.28 -11.64
CA ASP A 141 12.48 -0.08 -12.36
C ASP A 141 12.40 -1.49 -12.98
N GLY A 142 12.74 -1.59 -14.27
CA GLY A 142 12.83 -2.83 -15.04
C GLY A 142 14.16 -3.58 -14.88
N GLY A 143 15.07 -3.05 -14.06
CA GLY A 143 16.33 -3.68 -13.71
C GLY A 143 16.19 -4.88 -12.76
N GLU A 144 17.33 -5.51 -12.49
CA GLU A 144 17.43 -6.73 -11.68
C GLU A 144 16.80 -6.57 -10.29
N GLU A 145 17.07 -5.46 -9.60
CA GLU A 145 16.52 -5.22 -8.26
C GLU A 145 14.99 -5.07 -8.28
N GLY A 146 14.45 -4.37 -9.28
CA GLY A 146 13.01 -4.20 -9.47
C GLY A 146 12.29 -5.50 -9.80
N GLU A 147 12.85 -6.29 -10.71
CA GLU A 147 12.30 -7.61 -11.08
C GLU A 147 12.36 -8.61 -9.93
N GLU A 148 13.44 -8.67 -9.16
CA GLU A 148 13.53 -9.56 -8.00
C GLU A 148 12.49 -9.18 -6.93
N ARG A 149 12.24 -7.88 -6.72
CA ARG A 149 11.18 -7.39 -5.82
C ARG A 149 9.79 -7.84 -6.30
N ARG A 150 9.48 -7.67 -7.59
CA ARG A 150 8.21 -8.11 -8.19
C ARG A 150 8.03 -9.62 -8.09
N LYS A 151 9.07 -10.39 -8.39
CA LYS A 151 9.06 -11.84 -8.27
C LYS A 151 8.78 -12.29 -6.83
N ARG A 152 9.43 -11.66 -5.84
CA ARG A 152 9.21 -11.97 -4.42
C ARG A 152 7.80 -11.63 -3.97
N ALA A 153 7.25 -10.50 -4.42
CA ALA A 153 5.85 -10.13 -4.16
C ALA A 153 4.89 -11.20 -4.70
N ARG A 154 5.05 -11.63 -5.95
CA ARG A 154 4.23 -12.70 -6.55
C ARG A 154 4.32 -14.01 -5.77
N GLN A 155 5.52 -14.44 -5.39
CA GLN A 155 5.73 -15.66 -4.60
C GLN A 155 5.01 -15.59 -3.24
N LEU A 156 5.07 -14.44 -2.56
CA LEU A 156 4.36 -14.24 -1.30
C LEU A 156 2.85 -14.25 -1.50
N GLY A 157 2.33 -13.67 -2.59
CA GLY A 157 0.91 -13.75 -2.93
C GLY A 157 0.43 -15.18 -3.14
N GLU A 158 1.21 -15.99 -3.87
CA GLU A 158 0.90 -17.43 -4.02
C GLU A 158 0.96 -18.19 -2.68
N MET A 159 1.93 -17.88 -1.82
CA MET A 159 2.02 -18.46 -0.48
C MET A 159 0.81 -18.09 0.38
N ALA A 160 0.39 -16.82 0.36
CA ALA A 160 -0.78 -16.34 1.08
C ALA A 160 -2.05 -17.06 0.61
N LYS A 161 -2.20 -17.24 -0.71
CA LYS A 161 -3.30 -18.02 -1.29
C LYS A 161 -3.29 -19.47 -0.80
N ARG A 162 -2.16 -20.17 -0.93
CA ARG A 162 -2.01 -21.58 -0.50
C ARG A 162 -2.26 -21.77 1.01
N ALA A 163 -1.92 -20.78 1.83
CA ALA A 163 -2.17 -20.86 3.27
C ALA A 163 -3.68 -20.90 3.62
N MET A 164 -4.53 -20.31 2.77
CA MET A 164 -5.98 -20.22 2.97
C MET A 164 -6.79 -21.26 2.19
N GLU A 165 -6.21 -21.90 1.18
CA GLU A 165 -6.84 -22.98 0.41
C GLU A 165 -7.18 -24.21 1.28
N GLU A 166 -8.00 -25.13 0.76
CA GLU A 166 -8.30 -26.39 1.45
C GLU A 166 -7.05 -27.18 1.80
N GLY A 167 -6.86 -27.51 3.08
CA GLY A 167 -5.64 -28.14 3.60
C GLY A 167 -4.46 -27.19 3.82
N GLY A 168 -4.61 -25.88 3.56
CA GLY A 168 -3.61 -24.85 3.84
C GLY A 168 -3.40 -24.60 5.33
N SER A 169 -2.24 -24.06 5.71
CA SER A 169 -1.86 -23.89 7.11
C SER A 169 -2.81 -23.01 7.92
N SER A 170 -3.22 -21.86 7.36
CA SER A 170 -4.14 -20.94 8.04
C SER A 170 -5.55 -21.48 8.08
N HIS A 171 -5.98 -22.17 7.02
CA HIS A 171 -7.25 -22.88 7.00
C HIS A 171 -7.30 -23.94 8.11
N LEU A 172 -6.31 -24.84 8.18
CA LEU A 172 -6.25 -25.87 9.21
C LEU A 172 -6.25 -25.27 10.62
N ASN A 173 -5.47 -24.21 10.86
CA ASN A 173 -5.45 -23.53 12.15
C ASN A 173 -6.83 -22.96 12.53
N MET A 174 -7.55 -22.36 11.56
CA MET A 174 -8.91 -21.86 11.80
C MET A 174 -9.90 -22.99 12.05
N ALA A 175 -9.80 -24.11 11.32
CA ALA A 175 -10.64 -25.28 11.54
C ALA A 175 -10.41 -25.88 12.94
N MET A 176 -9.15 -26.00 13.37
CA MET A 176 -8.79 -26.45 14.72
C MET A 176 -9.33 -25.50 15.80
N LEU A 177 -9.23 -24.19 15.60
CA LEU A 177 -9.79 -23.21 16.53
C LEU A 177 -11.32 -23.34 16.66
N ILE A 178 -12.02 -23.50 15.54
CA ILE A 178 -13.48 -23.71 15.52
C ILE A 178 -13.83 -25.01 16.27
N GLN A 179 -13.11 -26.09 16.00
CA GLN A 179 -13.32 -27.37 16.67
C GLN A 179 -13.12 -27.26 18.19
N ASP A 180 -12.03 -26.65 18.65
CA ASP A 180 -11.75 -26.46 20.07
C ASP A 180 -12.86 -25.64 20.77
N ILE A 181 -13.36 -24.58 20.12
CA ILE A 181 -14.48 -23.79 20.65
C ILE A 181 -15.75 -24.65 20.76
N MET A 182 -16.04 -25.48 19.76
CA MET A 182 -17.22 -26.36 19.77
C MET A 182 -17.14 -27.40 20.90
N GLU A 183 -16.00 -28.07 21.06
CA GLU A 183 -15.78 -29.07 22.11
C GLU A 183 -15.90 -28.46 23.52
N ASN A 184 -15.33 -27.28 23.74
CA ASN A 184 -15.43 -26.54 24.99
C ASN A 184 -16.84 -26.00 25.29
N ALA A 185 -17.65 -25.73 24.27
CA ALA A 185 -19.05 -25.34 24.45
C ALA A 185 -19.94 -26.53 24.86
N THR A 186 -19.69 -27.71 24.29
CA THR A 186 -20.45 -28.93 24.59
C THR A 186 -20.08 -29.57 25.93
N SER A 187 -18.84 -29.39 26.40
CA SER A 187 -18.35 -29.93 27.69
C SER A 187 -18.79 -29.12 28.92
N ARG A 188 -19.48 -27.99 28.71
CA ARG A 188 -20.04 -27.14 29.77
C ARG A 188 -21.55 -27.32 29.98
N GLN A 189 -22.18 -28.27 29.28
CA GLN A 189 -23.56 -28.73 29.51
C GLN A 189 -23.54 -30.07 30.25
#